data_AF-A0A1W9VF14-F1
#
_entry.id   AF-A0A1W9VF14-F1
#
_cell.length_a   1.000
_cell.length_b   1.000
_cell.length_c   1.000
_cell.angle_alpha   90.00
_cell.angle_beta   90.00
_cell.angle_gamma   90.00
#
_symmetry.space_group_name_H-M   'P 1'
#
loop_
_entity.id
_entity.type
_entity.pdbx_description
1 polymer ?
#
loop_
_entity_poly.entity_id
_entity_poly.type
_entity_poly.pdbx_seq_one_letter_code
_entity_poly.pdbx_strand_id
1 'polypeptide(L)'
;MEDDLMKRFGGQQMEALLNRLQVDESMPIENRLVDRIVESSQTRVEGANFDVRKHLLEYDDVLNLQREKIYLQRERIFTKKDLNADVSEMLKIEIEQRVSKAIKDGDESWKLLGWLSQTQPSLILAEEVYPTYAIQLILDHIAEQHPDLSAEQAPKVLLQIAKDVLNTEKEYLLETTETLIDQSETRYQDQLAERLESLDMLIDGFAMAEEGEGTRSTPEIRDYVNGLLRAPIKLSGSQWEKLKSEDPDEVKEEIQIQLEQYLKDLEIKRLVGGAERILQISLELELADFAGQNWDGIAETLLGAVSKLYDQREKLYLGDPVEGRIIKSIRAVLNDIPNGKLSQKDLFNLLGAMQQGRRAAFHKKSHQRVWVQTNRLKYIYFAATLLDAKPTENLQTDVLTHLQKAQDAIQRTWGMSERQRLSEVNLSEFETDIQDNLQEALGETNFNEFANQTIEEVPSEIQDQIVSVLGRSALTRIYRELLLRVVSELWVDYLTQAEALRIKIGLEAYAQRDPLVQYKTQAFEMFSDLMHEMRMSIVTRMFTFRPRKQPPTSA
;
A
#
# COMPACT_ATOMS: atom_id res chain seq x y z
N MET A 1 27.35 -2.25 -53.48
CA MET A 1 26.87 -3.38 -52.66
C MET A 1 26.89 -3.10 -51.15
N GLU A 2 27.47 -1.99 -50.69
CA GLU A 2 27.51 -1.62 -49.28
C GLU A 2 26.25 -0.88 -48.78
N ASP A 3 25.22 -0.79 -49.62
CA ASP A 3 23.96 -0.11 -49.32
C ASP A 3 23.23 -0.82 -48.16
N ASP A 4 22.74 -0.05 -47.20
CA ASP A 4 22.11 -0.55 -45.96
C ASP A 4 20.85 -1.39 -46.24
N LEU A 5 20.16 -1.11 -47.35
CA LEU A 5 19.04 -1.90 -47.84
C LEU A 5 19.48 -3.33 -48.20
N MET A 6 20.59 -3.44 -48.94
CA MET A 6 21.10 -4.72 -49.40
C MET A 6 21.71 -5.51 -48.25
N LYS A 7 22.41 -4.85 -47.32
CA LYS A 7 22.95 -5.50 -46.11
C LYS A 7 21.88 -6.17 -45.23
N ARG A 8 20.69 -5.59 -45.13
CA ARG A 8 19.64 -6.07 -44.20
C ARG A 8 18.68 -7.10 -44.82
N PHE A 9 18.40 -7.08 -46.13
CA PHE A 9 17.30 -7.88 -46.69
C PHE A 9 17.63 -8.69 -47.96
N GLY A 10 18.70 -8.37 -48.71
CA GLY A 10 18.97 -8.98 -50.02
C GLY A 10 20.42 -9.40 -50.30
N GLY A 11 21.36 -9.09 -49.40
CA GLY A 11 22.80 -9.13 -49.64
C GLY A 11 23.32 -10.51 -49.99
N GLN A 12 22.99 -11.54 -49.20
CA GLN A 12 23.49 -12.91 -49.41
C GLN A 12 23.04 -13.53 -50.74
N GLN A 13 21.80 -13.29 -51.18
CA GLN A 13 21.29 -13.84 -52.44
C GLN A 13 21.86 -13.11 -53.65
N MET A 14 22.02 -11.79 -53.54
CA MET A 14 22.59 -10.93 -54.57
C MET A 14 24.09 -11.19 -54.75
N GLU A 15 24.83 -11.32 -53.65
CA GLU A 15 26.27 -11.61 -53.61
C GLU A 15 26.57 -13.00 -54.18
N ALA A 16 25.76 -14.01 -53.83
CA ALA A 16 25.86 -15.35 -54.43
C ALA A 16 25.58 -15.35 -55.94
N LEU A 17 24.65 -14.52 -56.42
CA LEU A 17 24.33 -14.38 -57.83
C LEU A 17 25.45 -13.68 -58.62
N LEU A 18 26.01 -12.58 -58.07
CA LEU A 18 27.08 -11.82 -58.71
C LEU A 18 28.40 -12.59 -58.76
N ASN A 19 28.75 -13.30 -57.67
CA ASN A 19 29.93 -14.18 -57.64
C ASN A 19 29.84 -15.32 -58.66
N ARG A 20 28.62 -15.81 -58.95
CA ARG A 20 28.38 -16.84 -59.96
C ARG A 20 28.43 -16.31 -61.39
N LEU A 21 28.12 -15.03 -61.59
CA LEU A 21 28.11 -14.37 -62.91
C LEU A 21 29.45 -13.70 -63.25
N GLN A 22 30.43 -13.66 -62.33
CA GLN A 22 31.76 -13.06 -62.51
C GLN A 22 31.71 -11.64 -63.10
N VAL A 23 30.79 -10.81 -62.61
CA VAL A 23 30.58 -9.45 -63.12
C VAL A 23 31.68 -8.53 -62.56
N ASP A 24 32.33 -7.77 -63.42
CA ASP A 24 33.35 -6.79 -63.05
C ASP A 24 32.72 -5.61 -62.28
N GLU A 25 33.30 -5.25 -61.13
CA GLU A 25 32.80 -4.20 -60.23
C GLU A 25 32.76 -2.80 -60.90
N SER A 26 33.48 -2.61 -62.00
CA SER A 26 33.53 -1.34 -62.74
C SER A 26 32.44 -1.19 -63.82
N MET A 27 31.65 -2.23 -64.11
CA MET A 27 30.60 -2.20 -65.12
C MET A 27 29.19 -2.05 -64.52
N PRO A 28 28.33 -1.17 -65.08
CA PRO A 28 26.93 -1.09 -64.69
C PRO A 28 26.21 -2.42 -64.91
N ILE A 29 25.52 -2.90 -63.87
CA ILE A 29 24.82 -4.18 -63.90
C ILE A 29 23.37 -3.92 -64.32
N GLU A 30 23.05 -4.14 -65.59
CA GLU A 30 21.68 -4.11 -66.10
C GLU A 30 21.18 -5.54 -66.33
N ASN A 31 20.52 -6.11 -65.32
CA ASN A 31 19.95 -7.44 -65.41
C ASN A 31 18.58 -7.46 -64.72
N ARG A 32 17.55 -7.86 -65.47
CA ARG A 32 16.16 -7.98 -64.97
C ARG A 32 16.00 -8.82 -63.69
N LEU A 33 16.92 -9.75 -63.43
CA LEU A 33 16.93 -10.60 -62.24
C LEU A 33 17.46 -9.84 -61.02
N VAL A 34 18.44 -8.96 -61.23
CA VAL A 34 19.00 -8.04 -60.22
C VAL A 34 17.98 -6.98 -59.83
N ASP A 35 17.35 -6.35 -60.83
CA ASP A 35 16.30 -5.35 -60.60
C ASP A 35 15.15 -5.92 -59.74
N ARG A 36 14.74 -7.16 -60.01
CA ARG A 36 13.71 -7.87 -59.24
C ARG A 36 14.14 -8.18 -57.80
N ILE A 37 15.42 -8.50 -57.57
CA ILE A 37 15.94 -8.74 -56.22
C ILE A 37 15.97 -7.44 -55.42
N VAL A 38 16.38 -6.32 -56.03
CA VAL A 38 16.35 -5.00 -55.41
C VAL A 38 14.91 -4.58 -55.12
N GLU A 39 14.00 -4.68 -56.09
CA GLU A 39 12.58 -4.38 -55.94
C GLU A 39 11.91 -5.24 -54.85
N SER A 40 12.22 -6.54 -54.78
CA SER A 40 11.70 -7.43 -53.74
C SER A 40 12.27 -7.13 -52.34
N SER A 41 13.51 -6.63 -52.27
CA SER A 41 14.14 -6.22 -51.00
C SER A 41 13.54 -4.89 -50.54
N GLN A 42 13.33 -3.94 -51.45
CA GLN A 42 12.64 -2.69 -51.19
C GLN A 42 11.19 -2.93 -50.75
N THR A 43 10.43 -3.78 -51.45
CA THR A 43 9.05 -4.16 -51.07
C THR A 43 9.00 -4.78 -49.68
N ARG A 44 9.99 -5.60 -49.30
CA ARG A 44 10.08 -6.17 -47.94
C ARG A 44 10.40 -5.13 -46.88
N VAL A 45 11.27 -4.15 -47.17
CA VAL A 45 11.56 -3.03 -46.25
C VAL A 45 10.37 -2.10 -46.11
N GLU A 46 9.68 -1.79 -47.19
CA GLU A 46 8.44 -1.02 -47.18
C GLU A 46 7.35 -1.74 -46.40
N GLY A 47 7.20 -3.06 -46.58
CA GLY A 47 6.31 -3.91 -45.79
C GLY A 47 6.65 -3.91 -44.30
N ALA A 48 7.92 -4.13 -43.94
CA ALA A 48 8.37 -4.09 -42.55
C ALA A 48 8.15 -2.71 -41.90
N ASN A 49 8.47 -1.62 -42.61
CA ASN A 49 8.21 -0.26 -42.15
C ASN A 49 6.70 0.02 -42.02
N PHE A 50 5.88 -0.50 -42.92
CA PHE A 50 4.42 -0.41 -42.86
C PHE A 50 3.87 -1.14 -41.64
N ASP A 51 4.32 -2.38 -41.38
CA ASP A 51 3.89 -3.18 -40.23
C ASP A 51 4.29 -2.52 -38.89
N VAL A 52 5.51 -1.98 -38.81
CA VAL A 52 5.96 -1.22 -37.62
C VAL A 52 5.06 0.01 -37.39
N ARG A 53 4.76 0.78 -38.44
CA ARG A 53 3.87 1.96 -38.32
C ARG A 53 2.44 1.56 -37.96
N LYS A 54 1.95 0.45 -38.52
CA LYS A 54 0.63 -0.09 -38.23
C LYS A 54 0.52 -0.48 -36.76
N HIS A 55 1.48 -1.23 -36.22
CA HIS A 55 1.49 -1.58 -34.82
C HIS A 55 1.64 -0.37 -33.90
N LEU A 56 2.50 0.59 -34.26
CA LEU A 56 2.62 1.84 -33.51
C LEU A 56 1.28 2.60 -33.44
N LEU A 57 0.57 2.70 -34.57
CA LEU A 57 -0.76 3.31 -34.62
C LEU A 57 -1.76 2.54 -33.76
N GLU A 58 -1.77 1.21 -33.84
CA GLU A 58 -2.68 0.37 -33.06
C GLU A 58 -2.40 0.46 -31.54
N TYR A 59 -1.14 0.66 -31.13
CA TYR A 59 -0.77 0.93 -29.73
C TYR A 59 -1.24 2.32 -29.28
N ASP A 60 -1.04 3.32 -30.12
CA ASP A 60 -1.47 4.69 -29.87
C ASP A 60 -3.00 4.78 -29.80
N ASP A 61 -3.75 4.01 -30.58
CA ASP A 61 -5.21 3.94 -30.54
C ASP A 61 -5.73 3.52 -29.16
N VAL A 62 -5.11 2.51 -28.54
CA VAL A 62 -5.45 2.07 -27.17
C VAL A 62 -5.21 3.21 -26.18
N LEU A 63 -4.04 3.86 -26.27
CA LEU A 63 -3.69 4.95 -25.36
C LEU A 63 -4.58 6.19 -25.57
N ASN A 64 -4.98 6.47 -26.81
CA ASN A 64 -5.88 7.56 -27.16
C ASN A 64 -7.28 7.34 -26.56
N LEU A 65 -7.82 6.12 -26.63
CA LEU A 65 -9.09 5.76 -25.99
C LEU A 65 -9.04 5.98 -24.47
N GLN A 66 -7.94 5.54 -23.84
CA GLN A 66 -7.73 5.74 -22.39
C GLN A 66 -7.61 7.22 -22.03
N ARG A 67 -6.88 7.99 -22.82
CA ARG A 67 -6.73 9.45 -22.65
C ARG A 67 -8.08 10.15 -22.74
N GLU A 68 -8.91 9.78 -23.72
CA GLU A 68 -10.26 10.31 -23.86
C GLU A 68 -11.07 10.06 -22.59
N LYS A 69 -11.04 8.84 -22.03
CA LYS A 69 -11.74 8.53 -20.77
C LYS A 69 -11.26 9.38 -19.60
N ILE A 70 -9.95 9.53 -19.44
CA ILE A 70 -9.38 10.34 -18.35
C ILE A 70 -9.72 11.82 -18.50
N TYR A 71 -9.66 12.36 -19.73
CA TYR A 71 -9.94 13.77 -19.99
C TYR A 71 -11.42 14.10 -19.82
N LEU A 72 -12.32 13.20 -20.24
CA LEU A 72 -13.75 13.33 -19.96
C LEU A 72 -14.05 13.33 -18.45
N GLN A 73 -13.41 12.44 -17.68
CA GLN A 73 -13.55 12.46 -16.22
C GLN A 73 -13.01 13.76 -15.61
N ARG A 74 -11.86 14.23 -16.08
CA ARG A 74 -11.24 15.48 -15.61
C ARG A 74 -12.09 16.71 -15.91
N GLU A 75 -12.66 16.79 -17.11
CA GLU A 75 -13.59 17.85 -17.50
C GLU A 75 -14.86 17.81 -16.63
N ARG A 76 -15.41 16.61 -16.40
CA ARG A 76 -16.54 16.43 -15.48
C ARG A 76 -16.21 16.89 -14.07
N ILE A 77 -15.04 16.55 -13.53
CA ILE A 77 -14.60 17.01 -12.19
C ILE A 77 -14.52 18.55 -12.15
N PHE A 78 -14.01 19.16 -13.22
CA PHE A 78 -13.86 20.61 -13.30
C PHE A 78 -15.20 21.36 -13.36
N THR A 79 -16.16 20.83 -14.12
CA THR A 79 -17.41 21.53 -14.47
C THR A 79 -18.60 21.18 -13.59
N LYS A 80 -18.60 20.01 -12.94
CA LYS A 80 -19.75 19.55 -12.15
C LYS A 80 -19.95 20.44 -10.91
N LYS A 81 -21.20 20.90 -10.70
CA LYS A 81 -21.61 21.75 -9.57
C LYS A 81 -21.46 21.06 -8.21
N ASP A 82 -21.66 19.75 -8.15
CA ASP A 82 -21.54 18.97 -6.91
C ASP A 82 -20.83 17.63 -7.16
N LEU A 83 -19.81 17.34 -6.35
CA LEU A 83 -18.98 16.14 -6.39
C LEU A 83 -19.16 15.24 -5.16
N ASN A 84 -19.96 15.65 -4.17
CA ASN A 84 -20.14 14.91 -2.93
C ASN A 84 -20.69 13.49 -3.19
N ALA A 85 -21.67 13.37 -4.08
CA ALA A 85 -22.25 12.08 -4.45
C ALA A 85 -21.26 11.17 -5.17
N ASP A 86 -20.41 11.71 -6.06
CA ASP A 86 -19.43 10.89 -6.79
C ASP A 86 -18.38 10.31 -5.84
N VAL A 87 -17.86 11.13 -4.91
CA VAL A 87 -16.90 10.68 -3.90
C VAL A 87 -17.54 9.70 -2.92
N SER A 88 -18.80 9.91 -2.54
CA SER A 88 -19.53 8.98 -1.66
C SER A 88 -19.77 7.63 -2.33
N GLU A 89 -20.03 7.61 -3.64
CA GLU A 89 -20.16 6.36 -4.39
C GLU A 89 -18.82 5.63 -4.53
N MET A 90 -17.72 6.37 -4.75
CA MET A 90 -16.37 5.80 -4.72
C MET A 90 -16.06 5.14 -3.38
N LEU A 91 -16.41 5.81 -2.27
CA LEU A 91 -16.28 5.24 -0.93
C LEU A 91 -17.11 3.97 -0.80
N LYS A 92 -18.38 4.01 -1.21
CA LYS A 92 -19.30 2.86 -1.10
C LYS A 92 -18.78 1.62 -1.83
N ILE A 93 -18.34 1.77 -3.07
CA ILE A 93 -17.75 0.68 -3.87
C ILE A 93 -16.57 0.06 -3.14
N GLU A 94 -15.72 0.89 -2.53
CA GLU A 94 -14.51 0.42 -1.88
C GLU A 94 -14.78 -0.27 -0.53
N ILE A 95 -15.78 0.21 0.21
CA ILE A 95 -16.29 -0.49 1.40
C ILE A 95 -16.87 -1.84 1.02
N GLU A 96 -17.70 -1.91 -0.02
CA GLU A 96 -18.33 -3.16 -0.46
C GLU A 96 -17.29 -4.22 -0.79
N GLN A 97 -16.24 -3.86 -1.54
CA GLN A 97 -15.15 -4.77 -1.89
C GLN A 97 -14.39 -5.27 -0.64
N ARG A 98 -14.05 -4.36 0.28
CA ARG A 98 -13.24 -4.69 1.47
C ARG A 98 -14.01 -5.46 2.52
N VAL A 99 -15.27 -5.10 2.76
CA VAL A 99 -16.16 -5.84 3.68
C VAL A 99 -16.44 -7.24 3.13
N SER A 100 -16.72 -7.36 1.83
CA SER A 100 -16.93 -8.67 1.20
C SER A 100 -15.70 -9.57 1.33
N LYS A 101 -14.49 -9.00 1.20
CA LYS A 101 -13.25 -9.73 1.42
C LYS A 101 -13.10 -10.17 2.87
N ALA A 102 -13.31 -9.25 3.82
CA ALA A 102 -13.20 -9.53 5.25
C ALA A 102 -14.14 -10.67 5.71
N ILE A 103 -15.37 -10.70 5.18
CA ILE A 103 -16.35 -11.74 5.49
C ILE A 103 -15.96 -13.10 4.88
N LYS A 104 -15.44 -13.11 3.66
CA LYS A 104 -15.07 -14.37 2.96
C LYS A 104 -13.87 -15.05 3.58
N ASP A 105 -12.87 -14.28 3.95
CA ASP A 105 -11.58 -14.81 4.42
C ASP A 105 -11.61 -15.16 5.92
N GLY A 106 -12.62 -14.70 6.67
CA GLY A 106 -12.90 -15.10 8.06
C GLY A 106 -11.94 -14.58 9.14
N ASP A 107 -10.73 -14.15 8.75
CA ASP A 107 -9.66 -13.68 9.64
C ASP A 107 -9.03 -12.33 9.18
N GLU A 108 -9.81 -11.52 8.46
CA GLU A 108 -9.36 -10.23 7.94
C GLU A 108 -10.05 -9.01 8.58
N SER A 109 -10.85 -9.19 9.63
CA SER A 109 -11.55 -8.09 10.32
C SER A 109 -10.60 -7.02 10.85
N TRP A 110 -9.45 -7.40 11.38
CA TRP A 110 -8.42 -6.45 11.82
C TRP A 110 -7.82 -5.67 10.64
N LYS A 111 -7.69 -6.27 9.44
CA LYS A 111 -7.20 -5.60 8.22
C LYS A 111 -8.20 -4.56 7.75
N LEU A 112 -9.49 -4.92 7.76
CA LEU A 112 -10.59 -3.99 7.47
C LEU A 112 -10.56 -2.81 8.44
N LEU A 113 -10.49 -3.06 9.74
CA LEU A 113 -10.43 -2.01 10.76
C LEU A 113 -9.17 -1.15 10.68
N GLY A 114 -8.02 -1.75 10.33
CA GLY A 114 -6.78 -1.02 10.08
C GLY A 114 -6.93 -0.05 8.90
N TRP A 115 -7.49 -0.52 7.79
CA TRP A 115 -7.76 0.31 6.62
C TRP A 115 -8.81 1.40 6.90
N LEU A 116 -9.88 1.08 7.64
CA LEU A 116 -10.89 2.06 8.07
C LEU A 116 -10.27 3.15 8.94
N SER A 117 -9.42 2.77 9.89
CA SER A 117 -8.73 3.71 10.78
C SER A 117 -7.71 4.59 10.04
N GLN A 118 -7.11 4.09 8.97
CA GLN A 118 -6.24 4.88 8.09
C GLN A 118 -7.05 5.86 7.23
N THR A 119 -8.18 5.40 6.69
CA THR A 119 -9.05 6.17 5.79
C THR A 119 -9.77 7.29 6.55
N GLN A 120 -10.40 6.97 7.67
CA GLN A 120 -11.02 7.91 8.60
C GLN A 120 -10.33 7.77 9.97
N PRO A 121 -9.24 8.51 10.21
CA PRO A 121 -8.68 8.62 11.54
C PRO A 121 -9.62 9.43 12.45
N SER A 122 -9.44 9.34 13.77
CA SER A 122 -10.23 10.15 14.70
C SER A 122 -10.14 11.63 14.33
N LEU A 123 -11.30 12.26 14.10
CA LEU A 123 -11.41 13.64 13.67
C LEU A 123 -11.60 14.53 14.89
N ILE A 124 -10.66 15.43 15.12
CA ILE A 124 -10.77 16.46 16.15
C ILE A 124 -11.35 17.70 15.45
N LEU A 125 -12.66 17.87 15.56
CA LEU A 125 -13.42 18.98 14.98
C LEU A 125 -13.60 20.07 16.05
N ALA A 126 -14.12 21.24 15.65
CA ALA A 126 -14.18 22.40 16.53
C ALA A 126 -15.02 22.14 17.81
N GLU A 127 -16.17 21.49 17.65
CA GLU A 127 -17.13 21.27 18.75
C GLU A 127 -17.19 19.81 19.23
N GLU A 128 -16.75 18.88 18.39
CA GLU A 128 -16.88 17.44 18.62
C GLU A 128 -15.64 16.65 18.21
N VAL A 129 -15.55 15.43 18.72
CA VAL A 129 -14.53 14.47 18.29
C VAL A 129 -15.24 13.27 17.71
N TYR A 130 -14.87 12.90 16.49
CA TYR A 130 -15.45 11.75 15.81
C TYR A 130 -14.44 10.60 15.81
N PRO A 131 -14.69 9.48 16.51
CA PRO A 131 -13.75 8.38 16.62
C PRO A 131 -13.55 7.64 15.29
N THR A 132 -12.50 6.82 15.22
CA THR A 132 -12.43 5.76 14.19
C THR A 132 -13.51 4.71 14.44
N TYR A 133 -13.86 3.92 13.42
CA TYR A 133 -14.79 2.81 13.60
C TYR A 133 -14.33 1.79 14.65
N ALA A 134 -13.02 1.50 14.72
CA ALA A 134 -12.45 0.60 15.74
C ALA A 134 -12.66 1.14 17.17
N ILE A 135 -12.47 2.44 17.38
CA ILE A 135 -12.74 3.07 18.69
C ILE A 135 -14.24 3.11 18.95
N GLN A 136 -15.07 3.35 17.94
CA GLN A 136 -16.52 3.33 18.07
C GLN A 136 -17.03 1.97 18.55
N LEU A 137 -16.51 0.86 18.01
CA LEU A 137 -16.86 -0.49 18.47
C LEU A 137 -16.55 -0.70 19.96
N ILE A 138 -15.42 -0.18 20.44
CA ILE A 138 -15.05 -0.26 21.85
C ILE A 138 -15.96 0.64 22.70
N LEU A 139 -16.30 1.84 22.23
CA LEU A 139 -17.24 2.74 22.91
C LEU A 139 -18.63 2.10 23.02
N ASP A 140 -19.13 1.50 21.94
CA ASP A 140 -20.41 0.79 21.91
C ASP A 140 -20.38 -0.38 22.88
N HIS A 141 -19.32 -1.18 22.87
CA HIS A 141 -19.14 -2.28 23.83
C HIS A 141 -19.18 -1.82 25.29
N ILE A 142 -18.47 -0.72 25.62
CA ILE A 142 -18.51 -0.15 26.97
C ILE A 142 -19.92 0.35 27.31
N ALA A 143 -20.60 1.02 26.37
CA ALA A 143 -21.94 1.55 26.59
C ALA A 143 -22.99 0.44 26.77
N GLU A 144 -22.87 -0.66 26.05
CA GLU A 144 -23.75 -1.84 26.17
C GLU A 144 -23.57 -2.56 27.51
N GLN A 145 -22.32 -2.74 27.95
CA GLN A 145 -22.01 -3.45 29.21
C GLN A 145 -22.16 -2.56 30.45
N HIS A 146 -21.95 -1.25 30.30
CA HIS A 146 -21.97 -0.26 31.38
C HIS A 146 -22.69 1.05 30.98
N PRO A 147 -24.02 1.04 30.79
CA PRO A 147 -24.78 2.19 30.27
C PRO A 147 -24.67 3.47 31.11
N ASP A 148 -24.45 3.34 32.41
CA ASP A 148 -24.36 4.45 33.38
C ASP A 148 -22.97 4.54 34.02
N LEU A 149 -21.92 4.21 33.26
CA LEU A 149 -20.55 4.23 33.75
C LEU A 149 -20.19 5.60 34.34
N SER A 150 -19.89 5.61 35.64
CA SER A 150 -19.52 6.81 36.38
C SER A 150 -18.00 7.01 36.43
N ALA A 151 -17.56 8.24 36.70
CA ALA A 151 -16.14 8.56 36.91
C ALA A 151 -15.48 7.70 37.99
N GLU A 152 -16.21 7.27 39.03
CA GLU A 152 -15.70 6.42 40.10
C GLU A 152 -15.47 4.97 39.66
N GLN A 153 -16.36 4.43 38.82
CA GLN A 153 -16.29 3.06 38.32
C GLN A 153 -15.37 2.90 37.10
N ALA A 154 -15.18 3.99 36.34
CA ALA A 154 -14.42 3.99 35.09
C ALA A 154 -13.01 3.41 35.20
N PRO A 155 -12.20 3.69 36.24
CA PRO A 155 -10.87 3.11 36.36
C PRO A 155 -10.84 1.58 36.33
N LYS A 156 -11.80 0.93 37.00
CA LYS A 156 -11.88 -0.55 37.04
C LYS A 156 -12.25 -1.12 35.68
N VAL A 157 -13.28 -0.56 35.05
CA VAL A 157 -13.77 -1.00 33.74
C VAL A 157 -12.70 -0.80 32.66
N LEU A 158 -12.09 0.38 32.61
CA LEU A 158 -11.09 0.72 31.63
C LEU A 158 -9.78 -0.07 31.80
N LEU A 159 -9.40 -0.43 33.03
CA LEU A 159 -8.27 -1.33 33.26
C LEU A 159 -8.56 -2.76 32.76
N GLN A 160 -9.80 -3.23 32.87
CA GLN A 160 -10.20 -4.51 32.30
C GLN A 160 -10.10 -4.47 30.77
N ILE A 161 -10.67 -3.44 30.14
CA ILE A 161 -10.54 -3.22 28.68
C ILE A 161 -9.07 -3.16 28.25
N ALA A 162 -8.21 -2.46 29.01
CA ALA A 162 -6.78 -2.40 28.71
C ALA A 162 -6.10 -3.78 28.76
N LYS A 163 -6.52 -4.62 29.70
CA LYS A 163 -6.02 -6.00 29.85
C LYS A 163 -6.47 -6.86 28.67
N ASP A 164 -7.76 -6.79 28.33
CA ASP A 164 -8.31 -7.55 27.21
C ASP A 164 -7.62 -7.14 25.89
N VAL A 165 -7.39 -5.84 25.68
CA VAL A 165 -6.64 -5.33 24.52
C VAL A 165 -5.21 -5.89 24.46
N LEU A 166 -4.47 -5.90 25.57
CA LEU A 166 -3.10 -6.45 25.57
C LEU A 166 -3.08 -7.96 25.34
N ASN A 167 -4.05 -8.69 25.89
CA ASN A 167 -4.15 -10.13 25.71
C ASN A 167 -4.49 -10.48 24.26
N THR A 168 -5.50 -9.83 23.67
CA THR A 168 -5.83 -10.04 22.26
C THR A 168 -4.68 -9.65 21.34
N GLU A 169 -3.97 -8.54 21.62
CA GLU A 169 -2.75 -8.16 20.88
C GLU A 169 -1.68 -9.26 20.98
N LYS A 170 -1.46 -9.83 22.18
CA LYS A 170 -0.51 -10.93 22.41
C LYS A 170 -0.89 -12.19 21.62
N GLU A 171 -2.13 -12.65 21.73
CA GLU A 171 -2.64 -13.86 21.07
C GLU A 171 -2.48 -13.76 19.56
N TYR A 172 -2.98 -12.67 18.97
CA TYR A 172 -2.89 -12.42 17.53
C TYR A 172 -1.43 -12.46 17.02
N LEU A 173 -0.50 -11.86 17.78
CA LEU A 173 0.90 -11.80 17.38
C LEU A 173 1.63 -13.13 17.54
N LEU A 174 1.25 -13.95 18.52
CA LEU A 174 1.77 -15.30 18.65
C LEU A 174 1.35 -16.15 17.44
N GLU A 175 0.07 -16.15 17.11
CA GLU A 175 -0.47 -16.87 15.94
C GLU A 175 0.15 -16.41 14.61
N THR A 176 0.27 -15.09 14.42
CA THR A 176 0.92 -14.54 13.23
C THR A 176 2.41 -14.92 13.18
N THR A 177 3.09 -14.95 14.32
CA THR A 177 4.52 -15.35 14.39
C THR A 177 4.69 -16.84 14.11
N GLU A 178 3.78 -17.68 14.61
CA GLU A 178 3.74 -19.12 14.31
C GLU A 178 3.55 -19.36 12.81
N THR A 179 2.59 -18.69 12.18
CA THR A 179 2.39 -18.75 10.72
C THR A 179 3.64 -18.32 9.95
N LEU A 180 4.36 -17.30 10.42
CA LEU A 180 5.62 -16.88 9.80
C LEU A 180 6.72 -17.94 9.97
N ILE A 181 6.80 -18.59 11.13
CA ILE A 181 7.76 -19.67 11.39
C ILE A 181 7.51 -20.80 10.40
N ASP A 182 6.27 -21.27 10.26
CA ASP A 182 5.90 -22.37 9.36
C ASP A 182 6.25 -22.05 7.89
N GLN A 183 5.95 -20.82 7.46
CA GLN A 183 6.29 -20.34 6.12
C GLN A 183 7.81 -20.23 5.91
N SER A 184 8.56 -19.86 6.95
CA SER A 184 10.03 -19.80 6.90
C SER A 184 10.65 -21.19 6.87
N GLU A 185 10.13 -22.15 7.63
CA GLU A 185 10.58 -23.53 7.60
C GLU A 185 10.34 -24.15 6.21
N THR A 186 9.14 -24.01 5.66
CA THR A 186 8.81 -24.52 4.32
C THR A 186 9.76 -23.93 3.28
N ARG A 187 9.97 -22.60 3.31
CA ARG A 187 10.88 -21.91 2.39
C ARG A 187 12.33 -22.38 2.54
N TYR A 188 12.78 -22.62 3.78
CA TYR A 188 14.10 -23.17 4.05
C TYR A 188 14.26 -24.55 3.42
N GLN A 189 13.29 -25.45 3.63
CA GLN A 189 13.30 -26.81 3.10
C GLN A 189 13.34 -26.80 1.57
N ASP A 190 12.50 -26.00 0.93
CA ASP A 190 12.47 -25.84 -0.53
C ASP A 190 13.80 -25.33 -1.08
N GLN A 191 14.37 -24.28 -0.46
CA GLN A 191 15.66 -23.72 -0.86
C GLN A 191 16.79 -24.72 -0.66
N LEU A 192 16.79 -25.45 0.46
CA LEU A 192 17.80 -26.44 0.75
C LEU A 192 17.77 -27.56 -0.29
N ALA A 193 16.59 -28.10 -0.61
CA ALA A 193 16.43 -29.11 -1.65
C ALA A 193 16.99 -28.63 -3.01
N GLU A 194 16.64 -27.42 -3.46
CA GLU A 194 17.16 -26.83 -4.71
C GLU A 194 18.70 -26.70 -4.69
N ARG A 195 19.28 -26.31 -3.54
CA ARG A 195 20.74 -26.16 -3.40
C ARG A 195 21.45 -27.51 -3.32
N LEU A 196 20.86 -28.52 -2.72
CA LEU A 196 21.41 -29.88 -2.71
C LEU A 196 21.40 -30.50 -4.10
N GLU A 197 20.32 -30.33 -4.87
CA GLU A 197 20.31 -30.73 -6.29
C GLU A 197 21.39 -30.00 -7.10
N SER A 198 21.57 -28.70 -6.85
CA SER A 198 22.62 -27.91 -7.51
C SER A 198 24.03 -28.36 -7.09
N LEU A 199 24.19 -28.80 -5.83
CA LEU A 199 25.42 -29.39 -5.33
C LEU A 199 25.69 -30.72 -5.99
N ASP A 200 24.70 -31.60 -6.11
CA ASP A 200 24.84 -32.88 -6.81
C ASP A 200 25.28 -32.67 -8.26
N MET A 201 24.62 -31.77 -9.00
CA MET A 201 25.02 -31.41 -10.36
C MET A 201 26.43 -30.84 -10.45
N LEU A 202 26.85 -30.06 -9.43
CA LEU A 202 28.21 -29.53 -9.36
C LEU A 202 29.23 -30.65 -9.16
N ILE A 203 28.97 -31.56 -8.22
CA ILE A 203 29.83 -32.71 -7.92
C ILE A 203 29.94 -33.62 -9.14
N ASP A 204 28.83 -33.98 -9.77
CA ASP A 204 28.79 -34.77 -11.01
C ASP A 204 29.57 -34.09 -12.14
N GLY A 205 29.41 -32.77 -12.27
CA GLY A 205 30.11 -31.97 -13.27
C GLY A 205 31.63 -31.98 -13.10
N PHE A 206 32.14 -31.96 -11.86
CA PHE A 206 33.57 -32.10 -11.58
C PHE A 206 34.05 -33.56 -11.72
N ALA A 207 33.23 -34.55 -11.36
CA ALA A 207 33.57 -35.95 -11.49
C ALA A 207 33.67 -36.41 -12.97
N MET A 208 32.91 -35.78 -13.87
CA MET A 208 32.93 -36.06 -15.31
C MET A 208 33.96 -35.24 -16.11
N ALA A 209 34.65 -34.29 -15.49
CA ALA A 209 35.66 -33.49 -16.18
C ALA A 209 36.88 -34.35 -16.52
N GLU A 210 37.22 -34.47 -17.81
CA GLU A 210 38.40 -35.24 -18.25
C GLU A 210 39.71 -34.60 -17.73
N GLU A 211 40.69 -35.44 -17.37
CA GLU A 211 42.05 -35.00 -17.02
C GLU A 211 42.66 -34.18 -18.18
N GLY A 212 42.55 -32.85 -18.10
CA GLY A 212 43.13 -31.93 -19.08
C GLY A 212 42.20 -30.89 -19.69
N GLU A 213 40.88 -30.91 -19.43
CA GLU A 213 39.98 -29.83 -19.85
C GLU A 213 40.11 -28.59 -18.94
N GLY A 214 41.13 -27.79 -19.22
CA GLY A 214 41.24 -26.39 -18.78
C GLY A 214 41.34 -26.20 -17.28
N THR A 215 42.58 -26.07 -16.77
CA THR A 215 42.92 -25.58 -15.43
C THR A 215 42.26 -24.23 -15.12
N ARG A 216 40.99 -24.23 -14.70
CA ARG A 216 40.35 -23.08 -14.08
C ARG A 216 41.10 -22.79 -12.79
N SER A 217 41.44 -21.54 -12.58
CA SER A 217 42.10 -21.12 -11.35
C SER A 217 41.14 -21.31 -10.17
N THR A 218 41.68 -21.61 -8.97
CA THR A 218 40.86 -21.77 -7.75
C THR A 218 39.91 -20.59 -7.48
N PRO A 219 40.26 -19.32 -7.77
CA PRO A 219 39.31 -18.20 -7.70
C PRO A 219 38.11 -18.32 -8.64
N GLU A 220 38.32 -18.70 -9.90
CA GLU A 220 37.23 -18.85 -10.89
C GLU A 220 36.29 -20.00 -10.52
N ILE A 221 36.85 -21.10 -9.99
CA ILE A 221 36.07 -22.23 -9.48
C ILE A 221 35.27 -21.81 -8.25
N ARG A 222 35.88 -21.06 -7.33
CA ARG A 222 35.16 -20.53 -6.16
C ARG A 222 34.00 -19.64 -6.55
N ASP A 223 34.21 -18.72 -7.50
CA ASP A 223 33.14 -17.83 -7.97
C ASP A 223 32.03 -18.61 -8.68
N TYR A 224 32.38 -19.63 -9.46
CA TYR A 224 31.42 -20.56 -10.06
C TYR A 224 30.62 -21.34 -9.01
N VAL A 225 31.29 -21.95 -8.03
CA VAL A 225 30.66 -22.70 -6.94
C VAL A 225 29.72 -21.80 -6.13
N ASN A 226 30.20 -20.63 -5.73
CA ASN A 226 29.39 -19.66 -4.99
C ASN A 226 28.21 -19.14 -5.81
N GLY A 227 28.40 -18.95 -7.12
CA GLY A 227 27.34 -18.50 -8.03
C GLY A 227 26.26 -19.56 -8.25
N LEU A 228 26.66 -20.81 -8.46
CA LEU A 228 25.75 -21.93 -8.68
C LEU A 228 24.97 -22.27 -7.40
N LEU A 229 25.67 -22.40 -6.27
CA LEU A 229 25.07 -22.73 -4.97
C LEU A 229 24.45 -21.51 -4.28
N ARG A 230 24.67 -20.30 -4.81
CA ARG A 230 24.19 -19.02 -4.26
C ARG A 230 24.52 -18.83 -2.78
N ALA A 231 25.65 -19.38 -2.35
CA ALA A 231 26.11 -19.40 -0.98
C ALA A 231 27.63 -19.19 -0.92
N PRO A 232 28.14 -18.51 0.12
CA PRO A 232 29.58 -18.30 0.28
C PRO A 232 30.25 -19.55 0.86
N ILE A 233 30.66 -20.48 0.00
CA ILE A 233 31.33 -21.72 0.39
C ILE A 233 32.81 -21.46 0.72
N LYS A 234 33.24 -21.97 1.87
CA LYS A 234 34.61 -21.82 2.37
C LYS A 234 35.29 -23.18 2.43
N LEU A 235 36.18 -23.42 1.48
CA LEU A 235 37.05 -24.59 1.45
C LEU A 235 38.51 -24.20 1.65
N SER A 236 39.26 -25.05 2.33
CA SER A 236 40.72 -24.98 2.47
C SER A 236 41.42 -25.31 1.13
N GLY A 237 42.72 -25.00 1.04
CA GLY A 237 43.51 -25.27 -0.18
C GLY A 237 43.45 -26.73 -0.62
N SER A 238 43.59 -27.68 0.31
CA SER A 238 43.49 -29.12 0.03
C SER A 238 42.09 -29.54 -0.41
N GLN A 239 41.03 -28.96 0.16
CA GLN A 239 39.64 -29.25 -0.24
C GLN A 239 39.33 -28.72 -1.65
N TRP A 240 39.89 -27.58 -2.05
CA TRP A 240 39.78 -27.10 -3.43
C TRP A 240 40.49 -28.03 -4.44
N GLU A 241 41.63 -28.62 -4.06
CA GLU A 241 42.30 -29.62 -4.91
C GLU A 241 41.47 -30.91 -5.03
N LYS A 242 40.91 -31.41 -3.91
CA LYS A 242 40.04 -32.60 -3.92
C LYS A 242 38.81 -32.44 -4.80
N LEU A 243 38.16 -31.27 -4.75
CA LEU A 243 37.03 -30.94 -5.62
C LEU A 243 37.42 -30.93 -7.11
N LYS A 244 38.68 -30.66 -7.45
CA LYS A 244 39.15 -30.54 -8.84
C LYS A 244 39.60 -31.84 -9.49
N SER A 245 40.25 -32.75 -8.75
CA SER A 245 41.05 -33.80 -9.42
C SER A 245 41.23 -35.12 -8.68
N GLU A 246 40.71 -35.31 -7.47
CA GLU A 246 41.02 -36.53 -6.69
C GLU A 246 39.77 -37.33 -6.30
N ASP A 247 38.77 -36.68 -5.69
CA ASP A 247 37.47 -37.29 -5.33
C ASP A 247 36.50 -36.17 -4.87
N PRO A 248 35.66 -35.62 -5.76
CA PRO A 248 34.74 -34.54 -5.41
C PRO A 248 33.74 -34.89 -4.28
N ASP A 249 33.38 -36.17 -4.14
CA ASP A 249 32.44 -36.63 -3.12
C ASP A 249 32.98 -36.46 -1.69
N GLU A 250 34.30 -36.49 -1.49
CA GLU A 250 34.92 -36.28 -0.17
C GLU A 250 34.67 -34.88 0.41
N VAL A 251 34.34 -33.89 -0.42
CA VAL A 251 34.11 -32.50 0.01
C VAL A 251 32.62 -32.18 0.07
N LYS A 252 31.76 -33.05 -0.48
CA LYS A 252 30.31 -32.84 -0.59
C LYS A 252 29.65 -32.64 0.77
N GLU A 253 29.95 -33.49 1.75
CA GLU A 253 29.37 -33.40 3.10
C GLU A 253 29.71 -32.07 3.79
N GLU A 254 30.94 -31.59 3.65
CA GLU A 254 31.38 -30.30 4.20
C GLU A 254 30.65 -29.12 3.54
N ILE A 255 30.50 -29.15 2.21
CA ILE A 255 29.74 -28.12 1.48
C ILE A 255 28.27 -28.16 1.89
N GLN A 256 27.69 -29.35 2.03
CA GLN A 256 26.32 -29.53 2.49
C GLN A 256 26.10 -28.93 3.89
N ILE A 257 26.96 -29.24 4.87
CA ILE A 257 26.87 -28.66 6.22
C ILE A 257 26.94 -27.12 6.17
N GLN A 258 27.84 -26.57 5.35
CA GLN A 258 27.95 -25.12 5.17
C GLN A 258 26.70 -24.52 4.51
N LEU A 259 26.10 -25.20 3.54
CA LEU A 259 24.86 -24.78 2.88
C LEU A 259 23.68 -24.78 3.85
N GLU A 260 23.49 -25.88 4.58
CA GLU A 260 22.44 -26.05 5.58
C GLU A 260 22.51 -24.93 6.62
N GLN A 261 23.70 -24.68 7.17
CA GLN A 261 23.92 -23.63 8.17
C GLN A 261 23.71 -22.23 7.59
N TYR A 262 24.24 -21.95 6.39
CA TYR A 262 24.10 -20.65 5.75
C TYR A 262 22.65 -20.30 5.45
N LEU A 263 21.89 -21.23 4.84
CA LEU A 263 20.47 -21.02 4.53
C LEU A 263 19.65 -20.87 5.80
N LYS A 264 19.97 -21.64 6.85
CA LYS A 264 19.28 -21.56 8.12
C LYS A 264 19.51 -20.21 8.82
N ASP A 265 20.76 -19.74 8.87
CA ASP A 265 21.09 -18.42 9.43
C ASP A 265 20.42 -17.29 8.65
N LEU A 266 20.30 -17.43 7.32
CA LEU A 266 19.62 -16.48 6.46
C LEU A 266 18.11 -16.45 6.76
N GLU A 267 17.48 -17.61 6.90
CA GLU A 267 16.05 -17.71 7.21
C GLU A 267 15.73 -17.26 8.64
N ILE A 268 16.56 -17.58 9.64
CA ILE A 268 16.40 -17.04 11.01
C ILE A 268 16.47 -15.52 11.00
N LYS A 269 17.43 -14.91 10.30
CA LYS A 269 17.50 -13.43 10.16
C LYS A 269 16.24 -12.85 9.52
N ARG A 270 15.72 -13.49 8.47
CA ARG A 270 14.48 -13.07 7.81
C ARG A 270 13.27 -13.20 8.71
N LEU A 271 13.21 -14.30 9.47
CA LEU A 271 12.15 -14.61 10.41
C LEU A 271 12.11 -13.61 11.57
N VAL A 272 13.24 -13.40 12.26
CA VAL A 272 13.35 -12.40 13.34
C VAL A 272 13.01 -11.01 12.82
N GLY A 273 13.60 -10.60 11.68
CA GLY A 273 13.29 -9.31 11.07
C GLY A 273 11.85 -9.19 10.55
N GLY A 274 11.20 -10.31 10.20
CA GLY A 274 9.78 -10.39 9.88
C GLY A 274 8.92 -10.14 11.12
N ALA A 275 9.17 -10.88 12.19
CA ALA A 275 8.48 -10.75 13.47
C ALA A 275 8.62 -9.34 14.05
N GLU A 276 9.85 -8.78 14.12
CA GLU A 276 10.08 -7.43 14.63
C GLU A 276 9.36 -6.34 13.82
N ARG A 277 9.25 -6.51 12.50
CA ARG A 277 8.47 -5.59 11.63
C ARG A 277 6.98 -5.61 11.97
N ILE A 278 6.43 -6.78 12.25
CA ILE A 278 5.01 -6.93 12.65
C ILE A 278 4.80 -6.34 14.05
N LEU A 279 5.69 -6.65 14.98
CA LEU A 279 5.65 -6.16 16.36
C LEU A 279 5.83 -4.64 16.45
N GLN A 280 6.60 -4.07 15.51
CA GLN A 280 7.12 -2.69 15.54
C GLN A 280 8.01 -2.43 16.77
N ILE A 281 8.58 -3.48 17.33
CA ILE A 281 9.41 -3.49 18.53
C ILE A 281 10.50 -4.55 18.31
N SER A 282 11.72 -4.27 18.77
CA SER A 282 12.80 -5.25 18.72
C SER A 282 12.62 -6.32 19.78
N LEU A 283 12.91 -7.57 19.41
CA LEU A 283 12.93 -8.71 20.32
C LEU A 283 14.29 -8.88 21.02
N GLU A 284 15.30 -8.10 20.63
CA GLU A 284 16.68 -8.18 21.13
C GLU A 284 17.28 -9.59 20.97
N LEU A 285 16.90 -10.31 19.90
CA LEU A 285 17.40 -11.63 19.56
C LEU A 285 18.56 -11.55 18.57
N GLU A 286 19.61 -12.31 18.82
CA GLU A 286 20.77 -12.47 17.96
C GLU A 286 20.85 -13.90 17.40
N LEU A 287 21.62 -14.11 16.32
CA LEU A 287 21.82 -15.46 15.75
C LEU A 287 22.36 -16.47 16.77
N ALA A 288 23.15 -15.99 17.74
CA ALA A 288 23.70 -16.84 18.80
C ALA A 288 22.62 -17.49 19.67
N ASP A 289 21.45 -16.85 19.80
CA ASP A 289 20.34 -17.37 20.59
C ASP A 289 19.69 -18.62 19.97
N PHE A 290 19.94 -18.86 18.67
CA PHE A 290 19.40 -19.98 17.91
C PHE A 290 20.44 -21.07 17.58
N ALA A 291 21.69 -20.88 18.03
CA ALA A 291 22.80 -21.75 17.65
C ALA A 291 22.55 -23.21 18.05
N GLY A 292 22.61 -24.12 17.07
CA GLY A 292 22.46 -25.57 17.29
C GLY A 292 21.01 -26.05 17.52
N GLN A 293 20.01 -25.17 17.46
CA GLN A 293 18.60 -25.55 17.63
C GLN A 293 18.01 -26.12 16.34
N ASN A 294 17.04 -27.02 16.42
CA ASN A 294 16.18 -27.38 15.28
C ASN A 294 15.06 -26.34 15.09
N TRP A 295 14.17 -26.53 14.10
CA TRP A 295 13.07 -25.60 13.84
C TRP A 295 12.10 -25.45 15.02
N ASP A 296 11.78 -26.54 15.73
CA ASP A 296 10.97 -26.49 16.95
C ASP A 296 11.61 -25.58 18.02
N GLY A 297 12.92 -25.72 18.26
CA GLY A 297 13.64 -24.89 19.23
C GLY A 297 13.69 -23.41 18.82
N ILE A 298 13.83 -23.13 17.52
CA ILE A 298 13.77 -21.77 16.97
C ILE A 298 12.37 -21.18 17.21
N ALA A 299 11.32 -21.97 16.97
CA ALA A 299 9.94 -21.57 17.21
C ALA A 299 9.69 -21.25 18.69
N GLU A 300 10.08 -22.15 19.60
CA GLU A 300 9.97 -21.94 21.05
C GLU A 300 10.70 -20.68 21.52
N THR A 301 11.92 -20.46 21.02
CA THR A 301 12.73 -19.28 21.37
C THR A 301 12.04 -18.00 20.92
N LEU A 302 11.56 -17.95 19.68
CA LEU A 302 10.93 -16.77 19.10
C LEU A 302 9.58 -16.47 19.74
N LEU A 303 8.69 -17.46 19.85
CA LEU A 303 7.38 -17.33 20.49
C LEU A 303 7.53 -16.99 21.98
N GLY A 304 8.51 -17.59 22.66
CA GLY A 304 8.85 -17.28 24.04
C GLY A 304 9.29 -15.83 24.23
N ALA A 305 10.09 -15.29 23.30
CA ALA A 305 10.49 -13.87 23.32
C ALA A 305 9.29 -12.94 23.14
N VAL A 306 8.38 -13.25 22.20
CA VAL A 306 7.12 -12.51 22.02
C VAL A 306 6.27 -12.54 23.30
N SER A 307 6.06 -13.72 23.90
CA SER A 307 5.28 -13.83 25.14
C SER A 307 5.90 -13.01 26.27
N LYS A 308 7.22 -13.14 26.48
CA LYS A 308 7.95 -12.42 27.52
C LYS A 308 7.85 -10.91 27.34
N LEU A 309 7.90 -10.40 26.10
CA LEU A 309 7.72 -8.99 25.80
C LEU A 309 6.34 -8.49 26.28
N TYR A 310 5.27 -9.26 26.01
CA TYR A 310 3.93 -8.88 26.44
C TYR A 310 3.72 -8.98 27.94
N ASP A 311 4.28 -10.00 28.60
CA ASP A 311 4.21 -10.13 30.06
C ASP A 311 4.88 -8.92 30.74
N GLN A 312 5.99 -8.43 30.18
CA GLN A 312 6.64 -7.20 30.62
C GLN A 312 5.78 -5.95 30.37
N ARG A 313 5.14 -5.85 29.19
CA ARG A 313 4.22 -4.74 28.87
C ARG A 313 3.02 -4.71 29.82
N GLU A 314 2.40 -5.86 30.08
CA GLU A 314 1.27 -6.00 31.01
C GLU A 314 1.70 -5.53 32.41
N LYS A 315 2.82 -6.04 32.92
CA LYS A 315 3.36 -5.61 34.22
C LYS A 315 3.66 -4.12 34.27
N LEU A 316 4.22 -3.55 33.20
CA LEU A 316 4.60 -2.14 33.14
C LEU A 316 3.38 -1.20 33.07
N TYR A 317 2.33 -1.61 32.35
CA TYR A 317 1.17 -0.78 32.08
C TYR A 317 0.04 -0.97 33.09
N LEU A 318 -0.15 -2.20 33.57
CA LEU A 318 -1.26 -2.64 34.42
C LEU A 318 -0.83 -3.22 35.78
N GLY A 319 0.44 -3.59 35.96
CA GLY A 319 0.90 -4.43 37.08
C GLY A 319 0.79 -3.80 38.48
N ASP A 320 0.61 -2.49 38.60
CA ASP A 320 0.26 -1.83 39.85
C ASP A 320 -1.13 -1.15 39.71
N PRO A 321 -2.16 -1.59 40.47
CA PRO A 321 -3.50 -1.03 40.43
C PRO A 321 -3.58 0.45 40.82
N VAL A 322 -2.54 1.00 41.43
CA VAL A 322 -2.44 2.38 41.89
C VAL A 322 -1.43 3.18 41.07
N GLU A 323 -0.25 2.61 40.82
CA GLU A 323 0.88 3.33 40.21
C GLU A 323 1.14 2.99 38.72
N GLY A 324 0.38 2.06 38.15
CA GLY A 324 0.48 1.64 36.75
C GLY A 324 0.34 2.81 35.79
N ARG A 325 1.02 2.74 34.64
CA ARG A 325 1.05 3.86 33.67
C ARG A 325 -0.33 4.18 33.12
N ILE A 326 -1.15 3.17 32.88
CA ILE A 326 -2.50 3.33 32.33
C ILE A 326 -3.43 3.92 33.39
N ILE A 327 -3.42 3.41 34.62
CA ILE A 327 -4.27 3.95 35.70
C ILE A 327 -3.94 5.41 36.03
N LYS A 328 -2.66 5.80 35.99
CA LYS A 328 -2.25 7.21 36.12
C LYS A 328 -2.82 8.09 35.01
N SER A 329 -2.78 7.62 33.76
CA SER A 329 -3.37 8.34 32.62
C SER A 329 -4.89 8.48 32.75
N ILE A 330 -5.59 7.42 33.18
CA ILE A 330 -7.04 7.45 33.44
C ILE A 330 -7.37 8.48 34.51
N ARG A 331 -6.73 8.40 35.69
CA ARG A 331 -6.98 9.34 36.80
C ARG A 331 -6.68 10.78 36.42
N ALA A 332 -5.63 11.03 35.63
CA ALA A 332 -5.29 12.36 35.16
C ALA A 332 -6.41 13.00 34.33
N VAL A 333 -7.06 12.22 33.45
CA VAL A 333 -8.20 12.71 32.66
C VAL A 333 -9.45 12.87 33.52
N LEU A 334 -9.70 11.94 34.44
CA LEU A 334 -10.86 12.01 35.35
C LEU A 334 -10.84 13.21 36.31
N ASN A 335 -9.66 13.74 36.64
CA ASN A 335 -9.55 14.92 37.51
C ASN A 335 -10.28 16.15 36.95
N ASP A 336 -10.37 16.26 35.63
CA ASP A 336 -11.01 17.40 34.95
C ASP A 336 -12.49 17.12 34.62
N ILE A 337 -12.99 15.92 34.94
CA ILE A 337 -14.35 15.49 34.64
C ILE A 337 -15.21 15.58 35.91
N PRO A 338 -16.35 16.28 35.89
CA PRO A 338 -17.26 16.34 37.02
C PRO A 338 -17.71 14.95 37.47
N ASN A 339 -17.90 14.77 38.78
CA ASN A 339 -18.48 13.52 39.31
C ASN A 339 -19.87 13.27 38.68
N GLY A 340 -20.04 12.11 38.07
CA GLY A 340 -21.29 11.74 37.42
C GLY A 340 -21.10 10.68 36.33
N LYS A 341 -22.15 10.51 35.51
CA LYS A 341 -22.15 9.65 34.32
C LYS A 341 -21.19 10.22 33.28
N LEU A 342 -20.31 9.37 32.75
CA LEU A 342 -19.39 9.75 31.69
C LEU A 342 -20.12 9.90 30.35
N SER A 343 -19.79 10.98 29.63
CA SER A 343 -20.23 11.14 28.24
C SER A 343 -19.39 10.28 27.29
N GLN A 344 -19.86 10.09 26.07
CA GLN A 344 -19.08 9.43 25.02
C GLN A 344 -17.75 10.16 24.73
N LYS A 345 -17.75 11.50 24.82
CA LYS A 345 -16.54 12.34 24.68
C LYS A 345 -15.53 12.06 25.81
N ASP A 346 -16.00 11.88 27.04
CA ASP A 346 -15.14 11.54 28.17
C ASP A 346 -14.50 10.17 27.98
N LEU A 347 -15.30 9.17 27.58
CA LEU A 347 -14.80 7.82 27.28
C LEU A 347 -13.80 7.83 26.12
N PHE A 348 -14.06 8.59 25.06
CA PHE A 348 -13.12 8.76 23.96
C PHE A 348 -11.78 9.31 24.44
N ASN A 349 -11.79 10.37 25.26
CA ASN A 349 -10.59 10.98 25.81
C ASN A 349 -9.83 10.00 26.73
N LEU A 350 -10.54 9.22 27.53
CA LEU A 350 -9.99 8.18 28.39
C LEU A 350 -9.31 7.08 27.58
N LEU A 351 -9.97 6.55 26.54
CA LEU A 351 -9.38 5.58 25.61
C LEU A 351 -8.13 6.15 24.93
N GLY A 352 -8.15 7.42 24.52
CA GLY A 352 -6.98 8.10 23.97
C GLY A 352 -5.80 8.18 24.95
N ALA A 353 -6.07 8.50 26.22
CA ALA A 353 -5.06 8.59 27.27
C ALA A 353 -4.48 7.22 27.68
N MET A 354 -5.27 6.15 27.56
CA MET A 354 -4.80 4.78 27.74
C MET A 354 -3.89 4.34 26.58
N GLN A 355 -4.30 4.64 25.34
CA GLN A 355 -3.58 4.28 24.12
C GLN A 355 -2.22 4.94 24.03
N GLN A 356 -2.12 6.23 24.36
CA GLN A 356 -0.89 7.00 24.18
C GLN A 356 -0.15 7.26 25.50
N GLY A 357 1.17 7.13 25.43
CA GLY A 357 2.09 7.55 26.48
C GLY A 357 3.06 8.62 26.01
N ARG A 358 3.84 9.14 26.95
CA ARG A 358 4.97 10.03 26.68
C ARG A 358 6.21 9.46 27.35
N ARG A 359 7.31 9.39 26.61
CA ARG A 359 8.64 9.10 27.16
C ARG A 359 9.56 10.28 26.91
N ALA A 360 10.44 10.58 27.87
CA ALA A 360 11.53 11.50 27.62
C ALA A 360 12.54 10.80 26.69
N ALA A 361 12.91 11.46 25.60
CA ALA A 361 13.99 11.06 24.73
C ALA A 361 14.92 12.26 24.53
N PHE A 362 16.12 12.03 24.00
CA PHE A 362 17.04 13.09 23.63
C PHE A 362 17.04 13.27 22.12
N HIS A 363 16.87 14.50 21.65
CA HIS A 363 16.90 14.79 20.22
C HIS A 363 18.30 14.51 19.67
N LYS A 364 18.43 13.64 18.65
CA LYS A 364 19.70 13.09 18.15
C LYS A 364 20.77 14.13 17.80
N LYS A 365 20.38 15.36 17.44
CA LYS A 365 21.31 16.44 17.07
C LYS A 365 21.54 17.48 18.17
N SER A 366 20.47 17.92 18.84
CA SER A 366 20.55 19.03 19.82
C SER A 366 20.78 18.54 21.25
N HIS A 367 20.74 17.22 21.50
CA HIS A 367 20.82 16.60 22.82
C HIS A 367 19.81 17.17 23.84
N GLN A 368 18.79 17.88 23.37
CA GLN A 368 17.73 18.41 24.22
C GLN A 368 16.72 17.31 24.54
N ARG A 369 16.21 17.34 25.77
CA ARG A 369 15.14 16.46 26.20
C ARG A 369 13.85 16.82 25.45
N VAL A 370 13.35 15.88 24.68
CA VAL A 370 12.08 15.95 23.94
C VAL A 370 11.13 14.88 24.47
N TRP A 371 9.84 15.18 24.49
CA TRP A 371 8.82 14.18 24.79
C TRP A 371 8.42 13.48 23.49
N VAL A 372 8.60 12.16 23.45
CA VAL A 372 8.18 11.33 22.32
C VAL A 372 6.92 10.59 22.74
N GLN A 373 5.87 10.69 21.92
CA GLN A 373 4.67 9.90 22.09
C GLN A 373 4.98 8.42 21.83
N THR A 374 4.50 7.54 22.70
CA THR A 374 4.62 6.08 22.55
C THR A 374 3.25 5.48 22.51
N ASN A 375 2.98 4.61 21.54
CA ASN A 375 1.75 3.82 21.56
C ASN A 375 1.88 2.69 22.60
N ARG A 376 0.91 2.55 23.50
CA ARG A 376 0.88 1.52 24.56
C ARG A 376 -0.08 0.38 24.24
N LEU A 377 -1.22 0.70 23.60
CA LEU A 377 -2.30 -0.24 23.30
C LEU A 377 -2.63 -0.19 21.81
N LYS A 378 -2.82 -1.35 21.17
CA LYS A 378 -3.31 -1.43 19.79
C LYS A 378 -4.76 -1.92 19.79
N TYR A 379 -5.70 -0.97 19.74
CA TYR A 379 -7.14 -1.27 19.79
C TYR A 379 -7.68 -2.08 18.61
N ILE A 380 -6.99 -2.10 17.47
CA ILE A 380 -7.48 -2.73 16.23
C ILE A 380 -7.79 -4.22 16.42
N TYR A 381 -6.94 -4.97 17.14
CA TYR A 381 -7.14 -6.40 17.33
C TYR A 381 -8.33 -6.70 18.25
N PHE A 382 -8.44 -5.97 19.37
CA PHE A 382 -9.59 -6.10 20.26
C PHE A 382 -10.90 -5.69 19.56
N ALA A 383 -10.89 -4.57 18.83
CA ALA A 383 -12.03 -4.15 18.04
C ALA A 383 -12.41 -5.16 16.95
N ALA A 384 -11.44 -5.91 16.39
CA ALA A 384 -11.73 -7.00 15.45
C ALA A 384 -12.53 -8.11 16.13
N THR A 385 -12.14 -8.54 17.34
CA THR A 385 -12.92 -9.54 18.09
C THR A 385 -14.36 -9.08 18.39
N LEU A 386 -14.54 -7.78 18.66
CA LEU A 386 -15.87 -7.20 18.84
C LEU A 386 -16.67 -7.16 17.53
N LEU A 387 -16.00 -6.99 16.39
CA LEU A 387 -16.62 -7.01 15.08
C LEU A 387 -17.04 -8.43 14.68
N ASP A 388 -16.18 -9.40 14.93
CA ASP A 388 -16.39 -10.83 14.62
C ASP A 388 -17.54 -11.42 15.46
N ALA A 389 -17.80 -10.86 16.64
CA ALA A 389 -18.93 -11.22 17.47
C ALA A 389 -20.28 -10.68 16.96
N LYS A 390 -20.29 -9.72 16.02
CA LYS A 390 -21.53 -9.12 15.49
C LYS A 390 -22.05 -9.87 14.24
N PRO A 391 -23.37 -9.88 14.00
CA PRO A 391 -23.92 -10.43 12.76
C PRO A 391 -23.36 -9.69 11.52
N THR A 392 -22.88 -10.46 10.53
CA THR A 392 -22.25 -9.89 9.32
C THR A 392 -23.26 -9.32 8.32
N GLU A 393 -24.55 -9.64 8.46
CA GLU A 393 -25.63 -9.21 7.56
C GLU A 393 -25.71 -7.69 7.38
N ASN A 394 -25.38 -6.92 8.42
CA ASN A 394 -25.46 -5.45 8.41
C ASN A 394 -24.09 -4.76 8.43
N LEU A 395 -22.98 -5.51 8.38
CA LEU A 395 -21.63 -4.95 8.55
C LEU A 395 -21.32 -3.83 7.55
N GLN A 396 -21.66 -4.03 6.27
CA GLN A 396 -21.47 -3.02 5.24
C GLN A 396 -22.27 -1.74 5.56
N THR A 397 -23.53 -1.88 5.97
CA THR A 397 -24.42 -0.77 6.30
C THR A 397 -23.93 0.00 7.53
N ASP A 398 -23.46 -0.71 8.56
CA ASP A 398 -22.95 -0.12 9.79
C ASP A 398 -21.68 0.70 9.53
N VAL A 399 -20.74 0.15 8.76
CA VAL A 399 -19.52 0.84 8.35
C VAL A 399 -19.83 2.06 7.49
N LEU A 400 -20.71 1.93 6.50
CA LEU A 400 -21.11 3.06 5.65
C LEU A 400 -21.78 4.16 6.45
N THR A 401 -22.69 3.80 7.35
CA THR A 401 -23.39 4.77 8.21
C THR A 401 -22.40 5.52 9.10
N HIS A 402 -21.41 4.83 9.66
CA HIS A 402 -20.38 5.46 10.47
C HIS A 402 -19.53 6.45 9.65
N LEU A 403 -19.12 6.08 8.43
CA LEU A 403 -18.30 6.97 7.59
C LEU A 403 -19.10 8.15 7.02
N GLN A 404 -20.38 7.95 6.69
CA GLN A 404 -21.28 9.03 6.29
C GLN A 404 -21.47 10.06 7.41
N LYS A 405 -21.69 9.61 8.64
CA LYS A 405 -21.74 10.51 9.81
C LYS A 405 -20.43 11.28 10.02
N ALA A 406 -19.28 10.66 9.77
CA ALA A 406 -17.98 11.35 9.79
C ALA A 406 -17.90 12.44 8.71
N GLN A 407 -18.40 12.15 7.50
CA GLN A 407 -18.46 13.12 6.41
C GLN A 407 -19.41 14.29 6.73
N ASP A 408 -20.57 14.01 7.31
CA ASP A 408 -21.53 15.02 7.78
C ASP A 408 -20.90 15.93 8.83
N ALA A 409 -20.14 15.37 9.78
CA ALA A 409 -19.43 16.12 10.80
C ALA A 409 -18.38 17.08 10.19
N ILE A 410 -17.61 16.60 9.19
CA ILE A 410 -16.68 17.44 8.42
C ILE A 410 -17.45 18.53 7.66
N GLN A 411 -18.55 18.18 6.99
CA GLN A 411 -19.37 19.12 6.22
C GLN A 411 -19.87 20.26 7.12
N ARG A 412 -20.44 19.93 8.29
CA ARG A 412 -20.91 20.93 9.26
C ARG A 412 -19.77 21.82 9.74
N THR A 413 -18.60 21.25 10.04
CA THR A 413 -17.42 22.01 10.47
C THR A 413 -16.99 23.03 9.42
N TRP A 414 -16.95 22.64 8.14
CA TRP A 414 -16.66 23.57 7.05
C TRP A 414 -17.77 24.61 6.86
N GLY A 415 -19.04 24.21 6.98
CA GLY A 415 -20.18 25.11 6.91
C GLY A 415 -20.13 26.20 7.97
N MET A 416 -19.78 25.84 9.22
CA MET A 416 -19.58 26.80 10.31
C MET A 416 -18.41 27.74 10.02
N SER A 417 -17.30 27.22 9.49
CA SER A 417 -16.15 28.05 9.11
C SER A 417 -16.48 29.04 7.98
N GLU A 418 -17.26 28.63 6.98
CA GLU A 418 -17.70 29.51 5.89
C GLU A 418 -18.74 30.51 6.37
N ARG A 419 -19.66 30.11 7.26
CA ARG A 419 -20.57 31.03 7.95
C ARG A 419 -19.80 32.14 8.65
N GLN A 420 -18.74 31.81 9.39
CA GLN A 420 -17.91 32.82 10.05
C GLN A 420 -17.19 33.72 9.05
N ARG A 421 -16.75 33.19 7.90
CA ARG A 421 -16.09 33.99 6.86
C ARG A 421 -17.04 34.97 6.17
N LEU A 422 -18.31 34.59 6.03
CA LEU A 422 -19.34 35.33 5.29
C LEU A 422 -20.34 36.06 6.23
N SER A 423 -20.05 36.18 7.52
CA SER A 423 -20.99 36.72 8.50
C SER A 423 -21.42 38.16 8.22
N GLU A 424 -20.56 38.96 7.59
CA GLU A 424 -20.81 40.37 7.25
C GLU A 424 -21.32 40.59 5.81
N VAL A 425 -21.54 39.51 5.05
CA VAL A 425 -21.91 39.59 3.63
C VAL A 425 -23.39 39.22 3.47
N ASN A 426 -24.11 40.00 2.65
CA ASN A 426 -25.51 39.72 2.34
C ASN A 426 -25.64 38.46 1.46
N LEU A 427 -26.74 37.71 1.59
CA LEU A 427 -26.95 36.49 0.80
C LEU A 427 -26.90 36.73 -0.72
N SER A 428 -27.38 37.90 -1.19
CA SER A 428 -27.35 38.31 -2.60
C SER A 428 -25.96 38.68 -3.13
N GLU A 429 -24.98 38.84 -2.25
CA GLU A 429 -23.59 39.17 -2.59
C GLU A 429 -22.67 37.93 -2.59
N PHE A 430 -23.20 36.74 -2.28
CA PHE A 430 -22.43 35.49 -2.33
C PHE A 430 -22.02 35.14 -3.76
N GLU A 431 -21.04 34.23 -3.91
CA GLU A 431 -20.69 33.69 -5.23
C GLU A 431 -21.92 33.05 -5.90
N THR A 432 -22.07 33.22 -7.22
CA THR A 432 -23.25 32.78 -7.97
C THR A 432 -23.58 31.30 -7.75
N ASP A 433 -22.56 30.44 -7.70
CA ASP A 433 -22.75 29.01 -7.43
C ASP A 433 -23.36 28.75 -6.04
N ILE A 434 -23.01 29.55 -5.03
CA ILE A 434 -23.58 29.46 -3.69
C ILE A 434 -25.01 29.97 -3.68
N GLN A 435 -25.30 31.07 -4.39
CA GLN A 435 -26.66 31.60 -4.52
C GLN A 435 -27.60 30.58 -5.16
N ASP A 436 -27.18 29.95 -6.27
CA ASP A 436 -27.93 28.90 -6.94
C ASP A 436 -28.26 27.74 -5.97
N ASN A 437 -27.26 27.27 -5.21
CA ASN A 437 -27.44 26.17 -4.26
C ASN A 437 -28.35 26.57 -3.08
N LEU A 438 -28.27 27.83 -2.63
CA LEU A 438 -29.15 28.36 -1.59
C LEU A 438 -30.58 28.50 -2.09
N GLN A 439 -30.80 28.97 -3.32
CA GLN A 439 -32.13 29.02 -3.93
C GLN A 439 -32.75 27.64 -4.07
N GLU A 440 -31.95 26.63 -4.45
CA GLU A 440 -32.41 25.24 -4.53
C GLU A 440 -32.80 24.69 -3.14
N ALA A 441 -32.02 24.98 -2.10
CA ALA A 441 -32.25 24.46 -0.76
C ALA A 441 -33.37 25.20 0.01
N LEU A 442 -33.40 26.53 -0.05
CA LEU A 442 -34.34 27.37 0.68
C LEU A 442 -35.67 27.58 -0.08
N GLY A 443 -35.64 27.42 -1.40
CA GLY A 443 -36.70 27.85 -2.31
C GLY A 443 -36.59 29.33 -2.70
N GLU A 444 -37.00 29.66 -3.91
CA GLU A 444 -36.86 31.01 -4.50
C GLU A 444 -37.53 32.11 -3.66
N THR A 445 -38.70 31.82 -3.07
CA THR A 445 -39.42 32.78 -2.23
C THR A 445 -38.65 33.14 -0.96
N ASN A 446 -38.14 32.13 -0.23
CA ASN A 446 -37.40 32.34 1.01
C ASN A 446 -36.05 33.01 0.72
N PHE A 447 -35.35 32.60 -0.34
CA PHE A 447 -34.09 33.24 -0.73
C PHE A 447 -34.29 34.74 -1.01
N ASN A 448 -35.32 35.10 -1.78
CA ASN A 448 -35.60 36.49 -2.12
C ASN A 448 -36.02 37.33 -0.90
N GLU A 449 -36.72 36.76 0.07
CA GLU A 449 -37.09 37.42 1.32
C GLU A 449 -35.85 37.83 2.14
N PHE A 450 -34.85 36.94 2.21
CA PHE A 450 -33.65 37.12 3.02
C PHE A 450 -32.43 37.62 2.22
N ALA A 451 -32.57 37.90 0.92
CA ALA A 451 -31.47 38.20 0.00
C ALA A 451 -30.58 39.38 0.45
N ASN A 452 -31.17 40.38 1.11
CA ASN A 452 -30.46 41.58 1.59
C ASN A 452 -30.14 41.53 3.10
N GLN A 453 -30.18 40.34 3.70
CA GLN A 453 -29.82 40.12 5.09
C GLN A 453 -28.50 39.34 5.15
N THR A 454 -27.77 39.55 6.25
CA THR A 454 -26.63 38.74 6.63
C THR A 454 -27.07 37.41 7.25
N ILE A 455 -26.17 36.42 7.33
CA ILE A 455 -26.49 35.12 7.91
C ILE A 455 -27.00 35.24 9.36
N GLU A 456 -26.51 36.22 10.13
CA GLU A 456 -26.88 36.40 11.55
C GLU A 456 -28.29 36.96 11.75
N GLU A 457 -28.81 37.70 10.77
CA GLU A 457 -30.13 38.36 10.83
C GLU A 457 -31.28 37.41 10.47
N VAL A 458 -30.96 36.32 9.79
CA VAL A 458 -31.91 35.32 9.29
C VAL A 458 -32.35 34.36 10.41
N PRO A 459 -33.58 33.78 10.38
CA PRO A 459 -34.04 32.82 11.40
C PRO A 459 -33.14 31.59 11.56
N SER A 460 -33.04 31.06 12.78
CA SER A 460 -32.12 29.94 13.12
C SER A 460 -32.30 28.72 12.24
N GLU A 461 -33.54 28.36 11.88
CA GLU A 461 -33.83 27.21 11.02
C GLU A 461 -33.25 27.37 9.61
N ILE A 462 -33.24 28.61 9.10
CA ILE A 462 -32.67 28.94 7.80
C ILE A 462 -31.14 29.06 7.91
N GLN A 463 -30.61 29.55 9.04
CA GLN A 463 -29.16 29.55 9.30
C GLN A 463 -28.58 28.14 9.21
N ASP A 464 -29.24 27.13 9.78
CA ASP A 464 -28.79 25.73 9.71
C ASP A 464 -28.78 25.19 8.28
N GLN A 465 -29.77 25.55 7.47
CA GLN A 465 -29.81 25.20 6.04
C GLN A 465 -28.69 25.89 5.26
N ILE A 466 -28.44 27.17 5.52
CA ILE A 466 -27.31 27.92 4.93
C ILE A 466 -25.98 27.25 5.30
N VAL A 467 -25.76 26.92 6.57
CA VAL A 467 -24.55 26.21 7.03
C VAL A 467 -24.37 24.88 6.30
N SER A 468 -25.45 24.11 6.12
CA SER A 468 -25.41 22.85 5.38
C SER A 468 -24.98 23.06 3.92
N VAL A 469 -25.56 24.04 3.23
CA VAL A 469 -25.24 24.37 1.83
C VAL A 469 -23.81 24.89 1.67
N LEU A 470 -23.37 25.78 2.56
CA LEU A 470 -22.01 26.30 2.58
C LEU A 470 -21.00 25.16 2.81
N GLY A 471 -21.28 24.26 3.76
CA GLY A 471 -20.44 23.10 4.04
C GLY A 471 -20.33 22.16 2.85
N ARG A 472 -21.46 21.84 2.19
CA ARG A 472 -21.49 21.00 0.98
C ARG A 472 -20.71 21.63 -0.17
N SER A 473 -20.84 22.94 -0.35
CA SER A 473 -20.13 23.70 -1.40
C SER A 473 -18.62 23.74 -1.13
N ALA A 474 -18.22 23.94 0.14
CA ALA A 474 -16.82 23.87 0.55
C ALA A 474 -16.23 22.48 0.31
N LEU A 475 -16.96 21.41 0.66
CA LEU A 475 -16.56 20.03 0.38
C LEU A 475 -16.44 19.76 -1.12
N THR A 476 -17.36 20.25 -1.95
CA THR A 476 -17.23 20.12 -3.41
C THR A 476 -15.92 20.72 -3.91
N ARG A 477 -15.56 21.92 -3.45
CA ARG A 477 -14.28 22.57 -3.83
C ARG A 477 -13.07 21.74 -3.38
N ILE A 478 -13.13 21.20 -2.17
CA ILE A 478 -12.09 20.32 -1.61
C ILE A 478 -11.95 19.04 -2.43
N TYR A 479 -13.06 18.37 -2.72
CA TYR A 479 -13.08 17.15 -3.51
C TYR A 479 -12.63 17.40 -4.95
N ARG A 480 -13.00 18.54 -5.55
CA ARG A 480 -12.49 18.94 -6.87
C ARG A 480 -10.96 19.01 -6.88
N GLU A 481 -10.36 19.68 -5.89
CA GLU A 481 -8.90 19.77 -5.77
C GLU A 481 -8.27 18.38 -5.56
N LEU A 482 -8.82 17.57 -4.66
CA LEU A 482 -8.35 16.21 -4.37
C LEU A 482 -8.41 15.33 -5.63
N LEU A 483 -9.56 15.28 -6.30
CA LEU A 483 -9.81 14.49 -7.50
C LEU A 483 -8.85 14.89 -8.62
N LEU A 484 -8.75 16.18 -8.94
CA LEU A 484 -7.85 16.66 -10.00
C LEU A 484 -6.40 16.34 -9.68
N ARG A 485 -5.98 16.47 -8.41
CA ARG A 485 -4.62 16.18 -7.99
C ARG A 485 -4.28 14.70 -8.15
N VAL A 486 -5.11 13.81 -7.60
CA VAL A 486 -4.91 12.35 -7.68
C VAL A 486 -4.92 11.88 -9.12
N VAL A 487 -5.91 12.31 -9.92
CA VAL A 487 -6.00 11.94 -11.33
C VAL A 487 -4.77 12.40 -12.10
N SER A 488 -4.29 13.63 -11.87
CA SER A 488 -3.14 14.17 -12.60
C SER A 488 -1.83 13.46 -12.23
N GLU A 489 -1.61 13.18 -10.94
CA GLU A 489 -0.41 12.49 -10.45
C GLU A 489 -0.32 11.08 -11.01
N LEU A 490 -1.37 10.26 -10.83
CA LEU A 490 -1.38 8.88 -11.26
C LEU A 490 -1.41 8.73 -12.79
N TRP A 491 -2.04 9.66 -13.51
CA TRP A 491 -2.04 9.62 -14.97
C TRP A 491 -0.65 9.83 -15.58
N VAL A 492 0.17 10.71 -15.00
CA VAL A 492 1.55 10.93 -15.47
C VAL A 492 2.41 9.67 -15.26
N ASP A 493 2.28 9.04 -14.09
CA ASP A 493 2.98 7.78 -13.80
C ASP A 493 2.52 6.67 -14.76
N TYR A 494 1.22 6.57 -15.02
CA TYR A 494 0.65 5.62 -15.97
C TYR A 494 1.19 5.82 -17.40
N LEU A 495 1.27 7.06 -17.90
CA LEU A 495 1.82 7.32 -19.23
C LEU A 495 3.26 6.84 -19.36
N THR A 496 4.05 7.00 -18.30
CA THR A 496 5.43 6.50 -18.24
C THR A 496 5.47 4.97 -18.31
N GLN A 497 4.58 4.29 -17.58
CA GLN A 497 4.49 2.84 -17.59
C GLN A 497 4.00 2.31 -18.95
N ALA A 498 3.03 2.97 -19.58
CA ALA A 498 2.53 2.60 -20.90
C ALA A 498 3.61 2.71 -21.99
N GLU A 499 4.46 3.74 -21.92
CA GLU A 499 5.62 3.87 -22.80
C GLU A 499 6.63 2.72 -22.58
N ALA A 500 6.91 2.38 -21.33
CA ALA A 500 7.78 1.26 -21.00
C ALA A 500 7.22 -0.09 -21.51
N LEU A 501 5.90 -0.30 -21.36
CA LEU A 501 5.21 -1.48 -21.88
C LEU A 501 5.36 -1.60 -23.39
N ARG A 502 5.19 -0.49 -24.12
CA ARG A 502 5.35 -0.42 -25.58
C ARG A 502 6.75 -0.86 -26.00
N ILE A 503 7.79 -0.38 -25.32
CA ILE A 503 9.19 -0.75 -25.60
C ILE A 503 9.42 -2.23 -25.30
N LYS A 504 8.94 -2.72 -24.14
CA LYS A 504 9.10 -4.12 -23.72
C LYS A 504 8.50 -5.11 -24.74
N ILE A 505 7.26 -4.87 -25.18
CA ILE A 505 6.57 -5.75 -26.11
C ILE A 505 7.24 -5.74 -27.49
N GLY A 506 7.81 -4.60 -27.91
CA GLY A 506 8.65 -4.53 -29.10
C GLY A 506 9.87 -5.46 -29.06
N LEU A 507 10.43 -5.72 -27.88
CA LEU A 507 11.54 -6.65 -27.67
C LEU A 507 11.07 -8.11 -27.56
N GLU A 508 9.86 -8.37 -27.05
CA GLU A 508 9.29 -9.71 -26.86
C GLU A 508 8.66 -10.31 -28.15
N ALA A 509 8.44 -9.51 -29.19
CA ALA A 509 7.90 -9.95 -30.49
C ALA A 509 8.73 -11.06 -31.19
N TYR A 510 9.94 -11.36 -30.70
CA TYR A 510 10.75 -12.50 -31.13
C TYR A 510 10.24 -13.86 -30.60
N ALA A 511 9.23 -13.90 -29.71
CA ALA A 511 8.78 -15.11 -28.99
C ALA A 511 7.47 -15.76 -29.50
N GLN A 512 7.13 -15.63 -30.79
CA GLN A 512 6.02 -16.36 -31.47
C GLN A 512 4.58 -16.09 -30.97
N ARG A 513 4.32 -14.98 -30.27
CA ARG A 513 2.97 -14.52 -29.93
C ARG A 513 2.69 -13.16 -30.56
N ASP A 514 1.43 -12.88 -30.89
CA ASP A 514 1.02 -11.58 -31.47
C ASP A 514 1.28 -10.44 -30.48
N PRO A 515 2.23 -9.53 -30.77
CA PRO A 515 2.59 -8.42 -29.88
C PRO A 515 1.41 -7.48 -29.59
N LEU A 516 0.50 -7.32 -30.56
CA LEU A 516 -0.66 -6.44 -30.40
C LEU A 516 -1.65 -6.96 -29.38
N VAL A 517 -1.91 -8.27 -29.41
CA VAL A 517 -2.81 -8.89 -28.44
C VAL A 517 -2.25 -8.75 -27.03
N GLN A 518 -0.94 -8.99 -26.86
CA GLN A 518 -0.29 -8.84 -25.57
C GLN A 518 -0.33 -7.39 -25.06
N TYR A 519 -0.06 -6.43 -25.94
CA TYR A 519 -0.10 -5.01 -25.57
C TYR A 519 -1.50 -4.61 -25.11
N LYS A 520 -2.54 -5.01 -25.85
CA LYS A 520 -3.93 -4.72 -25.48
C LYS A 520 -4.30 -5.31 -24.12
N THR A 521 -3.92 -6.57 -23.85
CA THR A 521 -4.21 -7.22 -22.56
C THR A 521 -3.48 -6.51 -21.41
N GLN A 522 -2.17 -6.32 -21.51
CA GLN A 522 -1.38 -5.67 -20.45
C GLN A 522 -1.79 -4.20 -20.25
N ALA A 523 -2.05 -3.46 -21.33
CA ALA A 523 -2.51 -2.07 -21.24
C ALA A 523 -3.90 -1.96 -20.63
N PHE A 524 -4.79 -2.94 -20.86
CA PHE A 524 -6.10 -2.98 -20.21
C PHE A 524 -5.98 -3.24 -18.70
N GLU A 525 -5.17 -4.22 -18.30
CA GLU A 525 -4.89 -4.52 -16.89
C GLU A 525 -4.30 -3.30 -16.18
N MET A 526 -3.24 -2.70 -16.74
CA MET A 526 -2.62 -1.49 -16.19
C MET A 526 -3.60 -0.31 -16.08
N PHE A 527 -4.51 -0.14 -17.04
CA PHE A 527 -5.51 0.92 -16.98
C PHE A 527 -6.60 0.63 -15.93
N SER A 528 -6.99 -0.63 -15.77
CA SER A 528 -7.90 -1.04 -14.70
C SER A 528 -7.28 -0.78 -13.32
N ASP A 529 -6.00 -1.12 -13.16
CA ASP A 529 -5.24 -0.87 -11.94
C ASP A 529 -5.12 0.63 -11.66
N LEU A 530 -4.85 1.44 -12.68
CA LEU A 530 -4.87 2.90 -12.57
C LEU A 530 -6.20 3.41 -12.00
N MET A 531 -7.32 2.93 -12.53
CA MET A 531 -8.65 3.36 -12.09
C MET A 531 -8.94 2.92 -10.64
N HIS A 532 -8.46 1.73 -10.24
CA HIS A 532 -8.54 1.27 -8.86
C HIS A 532 -7.69 2.14 -7.93
N GLU A 533 -6.42 2.39 -8.27
CA GLU A 533 -5.49 3.21 -7.50
C GLU A 533 -5.97 4.66 -7.35
N MET A 534 -6.58 5.23 -8.40
CA MET A 534 -7.23 6.54 -8.32
C MET A 534 -8.34 6.53 -7.28
N ARG A 535 -9.29 5.59 -7.36
CA ARG A 535 -10.41 5.48 -6.42
C ARG A 535 -9.90 5.29 -4.98
N MET A 536 -8.96 4.37 -4.79
CA MET A 536 -8.32 4.09 -3.50
C MET A 536 -7.64 5.33 -2.91
N SER A 537 -6.89 6.06 -3.73
CA SER A 537 -6.18 7.28 -3.32
C SER A 537 -7.12 8.42 -2.95
N ILE A 538 -8.27 8.53 -3.61
CA ILE A 538 -9.32 9.50 -3.26
C ILE A 538 -9.95 9.12 -1.92
N VAL A 539 -10.41 7.87 -1.78
CA VAL A 539 -11.09 7.38 -0.57
C VAL A 539 -10.19 7.52 0.66
N THR A 540 -8.94 7.07 0.59
CA THR A 540 -8.01 7.12 1.73
C THR A 540 -7.63 8.54 2.16
N ARG A 541 -7.83 9.54 1.29
CA ARG A 541 -7.49 10.95 1.56
C ARG A 541 -8.70 11.83 1.84
N MET A 542 -9.93 11.39 1.53
CA MET A 542 -11.13 12.25 1.56
C MET A 542 -11.42 12.87 2.93
N PHE A 543 -11.11 12.18 4.04
CA PHE A 543 -11.34 12.67 5.41
C PHE A 543 -10.20 13.55 5.94
N THR A 544 -9.01 13.47 5.36
CA THR A 544 -7.79 14.09 5.91
C THR A 544 -7.18 15.15 5.01
N PHE A 545 -7.62 15.22 3.74
CA PHE A 545 -7.14 16.19 2.77
C PHE A 545 -7.46 17.60 3.24
N ARG A 546 -6.42 18.46 3.25
CA ARG A 546 -6.54 19.88 3.56
C ARG A 546 -6.20 20.67 2.30
N PRO A 547 -7.13 21.48 1.77
CA PRO A 547 -6.83 22.32 0.62
C PRO A 547 -5.73 23.31 0.98
N ARG A 548 -4.92 23.72 0.00
CA ARG A 548 -4.00 24.84 0.23
C ARG A 548 -4.83 26.09 0.49
N LYS A 549 -4.53 26.84 1.56
CA LYS A 549 -5.14 28.16 1.78
C LYS A 549 -4.86 29.01 0.54
N GLN A 550 -5.89 29.33 -0.24
CA GLN A 550 -5.78 30.37 -1.24
C GLN A 550 -5.52 31.69 -0.49
N PRO A 551 -4.57 32.53 -0.93
CA PRO A 551 -4.47 33.88 -0.39
C PRO A 551 -5.82 34.58 -0.59
N PRO A 552 -6.26 35.43 0.35
CA PRO A 552 -7.52 36.15 0.19
C PRO A 552 -7.47 36.89 -1.15
N THR A 553 -8.40 36.56 -2.03
CA THR A 553 -8.66 37.33 -3.24
C THR A 553 -8.96 38.74 -2.77
N SER A 554 -8.07 39.68 -3.09
CA SER A 554 -8.31 41.10 -2.86
C SER A 554 -9.63 41.46 -3.54
N ALA A 555 -10.58 41.94 -2.72
CA ALA A 555 -11.89 42.42 -3.11
C ALA A 555 -11.84 43.47 -4.24
#